data_AF-A0A3N5K7E2-F1
#
_entry.id   AF-A0A3N5K7E2-F1
#
_cell.length_a   1.000
_cell.length_b   1.000
_cell.length_c   1.000
_cell.angle_alpha   90.00
_cell.angle_beta   90.00
_cell.angle_gamma   90.00
#
_symmetry.space_group_name_H-M   'P 1'
#
loop_
_entity.id
_entity.type
_entity.pdbx_description
1 polymer ?
#
loop_
_entity_poly.entity_id
_entity_poly.type
_entity_poly.pdbx_seq_one_letter_code
_entity_poly.pdbx_strand_id
1 'polypeptide(L)' 'MDEERTSYPYRYYTITTFREEGVWWARARVAEKDVGGDRAVLGGPWKGKVEAKTAAEAFCNCGKAE' A
#
# COMPACT_ATOMS: atom_id res chain seq x y z
N MET A 1 -19.13 3.55 10.70
CA MET A 1 -19.02 3.16 9.27
C MET A 1 -18.03 4.16 8.71
N ASP A 2 -16.74 3.81 8.75
CA ASP A 2 -15.65 4.74 8.44
C ASP A 2 -14.59 3.97 7.66
N GLU A 3 -14.97 3.57 6.45
CA GLU A 3 -14.05 3.01 5.45
C GLU A 3 -13.15 4.15 4.94
N GLU A 4 -12.18 4.56 5.74
CA GLU A 4 -11.21 5.56 5.33
C GLU A 4 -10.23 4.91 4.36
N ARG A 5 -10.37 5.24 3.07
CA ARG A 5 -9.46 4.83 2.00
C ARG A 5 -8.74 6.04 1.45
N THR A 6 -7.42 6.00 1.40
CA THR A 6 -6.59 7.04 0.78
C THR A 6 -5.69 6.38 -0.24
N SER A 7 -5.73 6.86 -1.48
CA SER A 7 -4.83 6.42 -2.54
C SER A 7 -3.97 7.57 -2.99
N TYR A 8 -2.68 7.33 -3.17
CA TYR A 8 -1.75 8.34 -3.66
C TYR A 8 -0.67 7.69 -4.54
N PRO A 9 -0.19 8.40 -5.57
CA PRO A 9 0.94 7.94 -6.37
C PRO A 9 2.24 8.04 -5.56
N TYR A 10 3.07 7.01 -5.66
CA TYR A 10 4.40 6.91 -5.06
C TYR A 10 5.37 6.24 -6.03
N ARG A 11 6.25 7.03 -6.66
CA ARG A 11 7.19 6.59 -7.71
C ARG A 11 6.44 5.89 -8.85
N TYR A 12 6.77 4.62 -9.12
CA TYR A 12 6.14 3.76 -10.12
C TYR A 12 4.94 2.98 -9.56
N TYR A 13 4.46 3.33 -8.36
CA TYR A 13 3.39 2.61 -7.67
C TYR A 13 2.27 3.56 -7.26
N THR A 14 1.07 3.03 -7.09
CA THR A 14 -0.08 3.66 -6.45
C THR A 14 -0.29 2.95 -5.13
N ILE A 15 -0.06 3.66 -4.03
CA ILE A 15 -0.29 3.12 -2.70
C ILE A 15 -1.71 3.48 -2.28
N THR A 16 -2.49 2.49 -1.83
CA THR A 16 -3.77 2.69 -1.18
C THR A 16 -3.69 2.20 0.26
N THR A 17 -3.92 3.08 1.22
CA THR A 17 -4.16 2.73 2.62
C THR A 17 -5.65 2.66 2.88
N PHE A 18 -6.14 1.65 3.58
CA PHE A 18 -7.55 1.54 3.95
C PHE A 18 -7.71 1.00 5.37
N ARG A 19 -8.78 1.44 6.06
CA ARG A 19 -9.14 0.91 7.38
C ARG A 19 -10.26 -0.11 7.26
N GLU A 20 -10.02 -1.31 7.76
CA GLU A 20 -11.00 -2.41 7.80
C GLU A 20 -11.05 -2.94 9.23
N GLU A 21 -12.25 -3.02 9.82
CA GLU A 21 -12.46 -3.49 11.21
C GLU A 21 -11.60 -2.78 12.28
N GLY A 22 -11.27 -1.51 12.07
CA GLY A 22 -10.45 -0.71 12.99
C GLY A 22 -8.93 -0.91 12.81
N VAL A 23 -8.54 -1.74 11.85
CA VAL A 23 -7.15 -2.04 11.49
C VAL A 23 -6.77 -1.29 10.21
N TRP A 24 -5.54 -0.78 10.17
CA TRP A 24 -4.98 -0.19 8.95
C TRP A 24 -4.27 -1.21 8.06
N TRP A 25 -4.65 -1.19 6.80
CA TRP A 25 -4.06 -1.98 5.73
C TRP A 25 -3.49 -1.06 4.67
N ALA A 26 -2.53 -1.58 3.88
CA ALA A 26 -2.01 -0.89 2.72
C ALA A 26 -1.83 -1.86 1.55
N ARG A 27 -2.00 -1.36 0.33
CA ARG A 27 -1.69 -2.06 -0.92
C ARG A 27 -0.87 -1.13 -1.80
N ALA A 28 0.07 -1.66 -2.58
CA ALA A 28 0.82 -0.91 -3.57
C ALA A 28 0.62 -1.58 -4.94
N ARG A 29 0.12 -0.84 -5.91
CA ARG A 29 -0.08 -1.31 -7.29
C ARG A 29 0.92 -0.62 -8.20
N VAL A 30 1.60 -1.31 -9.10
CA VAL A 30 2.48 -0.66 -10.10
C VAL A 30 1.62 0.22 -11.03
N ALA A 31 2.05 1.46 -11.26
CA ALA A 31 1.38 2.45 -12.10
C ALA A 31 1.70 2.28 -13.60
N GLU A 32 2.80 1.60 -13.94
CA GLU A 32 3.16 1.33 -15.32
C GLU A 32 2.30 0.21 -15.91
N LYS A 33 1.61 0.53 -17.01
CA LYS A 33 0.96 -0.41 -17.93
C LYS A 33 1.97 -1.49 -18.33
N ASP A 34 1.90 -2.66 -17.71
CA ASP A 34 1.92 -3.98 -18.36
C ASP A 34 2.19 -5.10 -17.35
N VAL A 35 1.31 -6.10 -17.34
CA VAL A 35 1.58 -7.52 -16.99
C VAL A 35 1.95 -7.88 -15.53
N GLY A 36 2.17 -6.94 -14.62
CA GLY A 36 2.41 -7.26 -13.20
C GLY A 36 1.18 -7.01 -12.31
N GLY A 37 0.35 -8.03 -12.10
CA GLY A 37 -0.87 -7.95 -11.28
C GLY A 37 -0.66 -7.32 -9.89
N ASP A 38 -1.77 -6.84 -9.29
CA ASP A 38 -1.83 -6.24 -7.96
C ASP A 38 -0.91 -6.95 -6.95
N ARG A 39 0.31 -6.41 -6.73
CA ARG A 39 1.20 -6.95 -5.73
C ARG A 39 0.71 -6.45 -4.39
N ALA A 40 -0.21 -7.19 -3.78
CA ALA A 40 -0.71 -6.88 -2.46
C ALA A 40 0.48 -6.73 -1.51
N VAL A 41 0.64 -5.53 -0.94
CA VAL A 41 1.55 -5.32 0.19
C VAL A 41 0.88 -5.97 1.38
N LEU A 42 1.04 -7.28 1.53
CA LEU A 42 0.54 -8.01 2.69
C LEU A 42 1.40 -7.65 3.91
N GLY A 43 1.17 -6.46 4.45
CA GLY A 43 1.87 -5.96 5.64
C GLY A 43 0.96 -5.67 6.82
N GLY A 44 -0.37 -5.72 6.68
CA GLY A 44 -1.29 -5.41 7.79
C GLY A 44 -1.62 -6.63 8.66
N PRO A 45 -1.96 -6.45 9.95
CA PRO A 45 -2.59 -5.25 10.54
C PRO A 45 -1.63 -4.18 11.13
N TRP A 46 -1.81 -2.90 10.78
CA TRP A 46 -1.10 -1.76 11.39
C TRP A 46 -2.01 -0.94 12.34
N LYS A 47 -1.41 -0.30 13.35
CA LYS A 47 -2.15 0.53 14.33
C LYS A 47 -2.56 1.89 13.79
N GLY A 48 -1.82 2.44 12.82
CA GLY A 48 -2.10 3.74 12.22
C GLY A 48 -1.89 3.84 10.72
N LYS A 49 -2.54 4.83 10.11
CA LYS A 49 -2.40 5.19 8.68
C LYS A 49 -0.94 5.45 8.29
N VAL A 50 -0.18 6.12 9.16
CA VAL A 50 1.24 6.45 8.93
C VAL A 50 2.12 5.21 8.88
N GLU A 51 1.88 4.22 9.74
CA GLU A 51 2.61 2.94 9.72
C GLU A 51 2.29 2.15 8.45
N ALA A 52 1.01 2.02 8.11
CA ALA A 52 0.57 1.37 6.88
C ALA A 52 1.16 2.04 5.63
N LYS A 53 1.22 3.38 5.64
CA LYS A 53 1.85 4.18 4.59
C LYS A 53 3.35 3.87 4.48
N THR A 54 4.07 3.98 5.59
CA THR A 54 5.53 3.76 5.66
C THR A 54 5.91 2.35 5.24
N ALA A 55 5.14 1.34 5.65
CA ALA A 55 5.36 -0.05 5.27
C ALA A 55 5.16 -0.28 3.77
N ALA A 56 4.14 0.34 3.16
CA ALA A 56 3.92 0.25 1.72
C ALA A 56 4.98 0.99 0.92
N GLU A 57 5.43 2.16 1.39
CA GLU A 57 6.56 2.89 0.80
C GLU A 57 7.85 2.07 0.89
N ALA A 58 8.12 1.45 2.05
CA ALA A 58 9.27 0.57 2.27
C ALA A 58 9.23 -0.68 1.38
N PHE A 59 8.08 -1.35 1.26
CA PHE A 59 7.90 -2.49 0.36
C PHE A 59 8.15 -2.10 -1.10
N CYS A 60 7.59 -0.97 -1.53
CA CYS A 60 7.82 -0.41 -2.86
C CYS A 60 9.31 -0.08 -3.10
N ASN A 61 10.04 0.37 -2.08
CA ASN A 61 11.47 0.63 -2.17
C ASN A 61 12.31 -0.66 -2.17
N CYS A 62 11.92 -1.69 -1.39
CA CYS A 62 12.58 -3.00 -1.36
C CYS A 62 12.33 -3.83 -2.62
N GLY A 63 11.20 -3.65 -3.31
CA GLY A 63 10.92 -4.32 -4.60
C GLY A 63 11.85 -3.94 -5.76
N LYS A 64 12.82 -3.05 -5.54
CA LYS A 64 13.95 -2.74 -6.43
C LYS A 64 15.25 -3.49 -6.06
N ALA A 65 15.26 -4.26 -4.99
CA ALA A 65 16.36 -5.16 -4.66
C ALA A 65 15.98 -6.57 -5.12
N GLU A 66 16.22 -6.84 -6.40
CA GLU A 66 16.64 -8.12 -7.01
C GLU A 66 16.43 -8.05 -8.54
#